data_AF-A0A8C2C343-F1
#
_entry.id   AF-A0A8C2C343-F1
#
_cell.length_a   1.000
_cell.length_b   1.000
_cell.length_c   1.000
_cell.angle_alpha   90.00
_cell.angle_beta   90.00
_cell.angle_gamma   90.00
#
_symmetry.space_group_name_H-M   'P 1'
#
loop_
_entity.id
_entity.type
_entity.pdbx_description
1 polymer ?
#
loop_
_entity_poly.entity_id
_entity_poly.type
_entity_poly.pdbx_seq_one_letter_code
_entity_poly.pdbx_strand_id
1 'polypeptide(L)'
;SEKRVNDLSSKKTQLQKILDSFKQKNQELEKRVNQLSSETSQLQRNYDSLNQTKLELEKRANNLISEKSQLQGSFDSLNQKNQETQKRVNDLSSEKSQLQRKYDSLNQTKLELEKTVSNLTLEKSQLQRSFDSLSQKNQESQKRVNNLTSEYSQLQRNFESLSQKNQESEKRVNDLSSKKTQLQKNVDSFKQKNQELEKRVNQLSSEKGQLKGSFDSLNQTKLELEKRVTSLTSEKSQLQRSFDSLRQKNLELETKLRKLFEKDLFWSSEAMNWSDSRQYCRDRGADLVTIKSKVKQKFISSFVKEIVWIGLSDIENEGKMKWVDNSSLNQG
;
A
#
# COMPACT_ATOMS: atom_id res chain seq x y z
N SER A 1 99.64 35.03 210.68
CA SER A 1 99.76 34.09 209.53
C SER A 1 98.48 34.00 208.68
N GLU A 2 97.37 34.68 209.02
CA GLU A 2 96.11 34.71 208.25
C GLU A 2 96.12 35.52 206.94
N LYS A 3 96.89 36.61 206.83
CA LYS A 3 96.85 37.51 205.65
C LYS A 3 97.35 36.86 204.34
N ARG A 4 98.33 35.96 204.38
CA ARG A 4 98.86 35.28 203.16
C ARG A 4 97.89 34.24 202.58
N VAL A 5 97.07 33.61 203.42
CA VAL A 5 96.10 32.59 202.98
C VAL A 5 94.93 33.26 202.24
N ASN A 6 94.46 34.42 202.70
CA ASN A 6 93.39 35.16 202.02
C ASN A 6 93.81 35.75 200.66
N ASP A 7 95.06 36.22 200.52
CA ASP A 7 95.56 36.80 199.26
C ASP A 7 95.81 35.73 198.17
N LEU A 8 96.30 34.55 198.58
CA LEU A 8 96.40 33.38 197.71
C LEU A 8 95.02 32.82 197.32
N SER A 9 94.05 32.88 198.23
CA SER A 9 92.65 32.52 197.95
C SER A 9 92.06 33.45 196.88
N SER A 10 92.24 34.76 197.04
CA SER A 10 91.82 35.80 196.07
C SER A 10 92.42 35.59 194.67
N LYS A 11 93.73 35.38 194.56
CA LYS A 11 94.40 35.12 193.26
C LYS A 11 93.93 33.82 192.63
N LYS A 12 93.70 32.77 193.41
CA LYS A 12 93.13 31.50 192.92
C LYS A 12 91.73 31.73 192.35
N THR A 13 90.90 32.54 193.01
CA THR A 13 89.55 32.89 192.50
C THR A 13 89.61 33.73 191.22
N GLN A 14 90.55 34.68 191.09
CA GLN A 14 90.74 35.45 189.86
C GLN A 14 91.23 34.60 188.69
N LEU A 15 92.23 33.73 188.92
CA LEU A 15 92.70 32.78 187.92
C LEU A 15 91.61 31.79 187.51
N GLN A 16 90.78 31.35 188.46
CA GLN A 16 89.61 30.51 188.16
C GLN A 16 88.60 31.24 187.26
N LYS A 17 88.29 32.52 187.54
CA LYS A 17 87.42 33.34 186.68
C LYS A 17 87.99 33.54 185.28
N ILE A 18 89.29 33.78 185.15
CA ILE A 18 89.95 33.91 183.84
C ILE A 18 89.89 32.58 183.10
N LEU A 19 90.18 31.47 183.77
CA LEU A 19 90.10 30.13 183.19
C LEU A 19 88.67 29.80 182.74
N ASP A 20 87.66 30.13 183.54
CA ASP A 20 86.26 29.92 183.20
C ASP A 20 85.82 30.82 182.03
N SER A 21 86.28 32.08 182.00
CA SER A 21 86.06 32.99 180.87
C SER A 21 86.74 32.50 179.58
N PHE A 22 87.96 31.96 179.69
CA PHE A 22 88.69 31.39 178.55
C PHE A 22 88.03 30.11 178.06
N LYS A 23 87.56 29.24 178.96
CA LYS A 23 86.73 28.07 178.62
C LYS A 23 85.44 28.47 177.93
N GLN A 24 84.78 29.53 178.40
CA GLN A 24 83.54 30.02 177.81
C GLN A 24 83.79 30.60 176.40
N LYS A 25 84.85 31.39 176.21
CA LYS A 25 85.29 31.85 174.88
C LYS A 25 85.70 30.69 173.98
N ASN A 26 86.35 29.67 174.52
CA ASN A 26 86.74 28.48 173.74
C ASN A 26 85.50 27.71 173.29
N GLN A 27 84.50 27.54 174.16
CA GLN A 27 83.19 26.98 173.78
C GLN A 27 82.47 27.84 172.74
N GLU A 28 82.57 29.17 172.82
CA GLU A 28 81.97 30.08 171.85
C GLU A 28 82.69 30.05 170.49
N LEU A 29 84.02 29.95 170.50
CA LEU A 29 84.82 29.72 169.30
C LEU A 29 84.53 28.35 168.69
N GLU A 30 84.40 27.29 169.49
CA GLU A 30 83.98 25.97 169.02
C GLU A 30 82.59 26.02 168.38
N LYS A 31 81.62 26.71 169.00
CA LYS A 31 80.30 26.93 168.39
C LYS A 31 80.41 27.66 167.06
N ARG A 32 81.26 28.68 166.97
CA ARG A 32 81.44 29.47 165.75
C ARG A 32 82.18 28.70 164.65
N VAL A 33 83.16 27.87 165.01
CA VAL A 33 83.83 26.94 164.09
C VAL A 33 82.83 25.90 163.59
N ASN A 34 82.00 25.34 164.47
CA ASN A 34 80.95 24.39 164.09
C ASN A 34 79.90 25.05 163.18
N GLN A 35 79.53 26.32 163.46
CA GLN A 35 78.61 27.09 162.63
C GLN A 35 79.22 27.38 161.24
N LEU A 36 80.45 27.88 161.18
CA LEU A 36 81.15 28.16 159.92
C LEU A 36 81.39 26.87 159.11
N SER A 37 81.67 25.75 159.79
CA SER A 37 81.77 24.43 159.17
C SER A 37 80.43 23.99 158.56
N SER A 38 79.32 24.22 159.28
CA SER A 38 77.96 23.98 158.77
C SER A 38 77.61 24.87 157.59
N GLU A 39 77.92 26.17 157.66
CA GLU A 39 77.70 27.14 156.57
C GLU A 39 78.53 26.76 155.34
N THR A 40 79.81 26.42 155.53
CA THR A 40 80.70 25.96 154.45
C THR A 40 80.15 24.69 153.79
N SER A 41 79.68 23.73 154.58
CA SER A 41 79.04 22.50 154.08
C SER A 41 77.74 22.77 153.32
N GLN A 42 77.00 23.81 153.73
CA GLN A 42 75.77 24.23 153.06
C GLN A 42 76.06 24.98 151.75
N LEU A 43 77.05 25.87 151.73
CA LEU A 43 77.52 26.50 150.49
C LEU A 43 78.08 25.48 149.50
N GLN A 44 78.82 24.47 149.97
CA GLN A 44 79.31 23.40 149.10
C GLN A 44 78.14 22.64 148.44
N ARG A 45 77.12 22.25 149.21
CA ARG A 45 75.91 21.60 148.66
C ARG A 45 75.18 22.48 147.66
N ASN A 46 75.06 23.79 147.94
CA ASN A 46 74.45 24.74 147.02
C ASN A 46 75.27 24.89 145.73
N TYR A 47 76.60 24.93 145.84
CA TYR A 47 77.51 24.99 144.69
C TYR A 47 77.39 23.72 143.83
N ASP A 48 77.39 22.55 144.46
CA ASP A 48 77.21 21.27 143.77
C ASP A 48 75.86 21.19 143.07
N SER A 49 74.77 21.61 143.75
CA SER A 49 73.43 21.69 143.16
C SER A 49 73.37 22.68 142.00
N LEU A 50 73.97 23.86 142.13
CA LEU A 50 74.03 24.85 141.06
C LEU A 50 74.80 24.31 139.85
N ASN A 51 75.92 23.62 140.10
CA ASN A 51 76.71 23.01 139.03
C ASN A 51 75.95 21.89 138.32
N GLN A 52 75.15 21.08 139.04
CA GLN A 52 74.25 20.10 138.42
C GLN A 52 73.19 20.78 137.54
N THR A 53 72.52 21.82 138.04
CA THR A 53 71.53 22.57 137.25
C THR A 53 72.15 23.22 136.00
N LYS A 54 73.39 23.71 136.10
CA LYS A 54 74.14 24.23 134.95
C LYS A 54 74.37 23.15 133.89
N LEU A 55 74.82 21.96 134.28
CA LEU A 55 75.02 20.84 133.36
C LEU A 55 73.71 20.39 132.69
N GLU A 56 72.59 20.40 133.40
CA GLU A 56 71.27 20.11 132.82
C GLU A 56 70.83 21.18 131.81
N LEU A 57 71.04 22.45 132.13
CA LEU A 57 70.75 23.56 131.21
C LEU A 57 71.63 23.50 129.95
N GLU A 58 72.91 23.14 130.08
CA GLU A 58 73.81 22.94 128.93
C GLU A 58 73.32 21.79 128.04
N LYS A 59 72.91 20.65 128.62
CA LYS A 59 72.29 19.55 127.85
C LYS A 59 71.03 20.01 127.13
N ARG A 60 70.16 20.75 127.81
CA ARG A 60 68.94 21.29 127.20
C ARG A 60 69.24 22.28 126.09
N ALA A 61 70.22 23.16 126.26
CA ALA A 61 70.66 24.09 125.22
C ALA A 61 71.19 23.35 123.99
N ASN A 62 72.02 22.31 124.19
CA ASN A 62 72.52 21.48 123.10
C ASN A 62 71.39 20.74 122.36
N ASN A 63 70.40 20.20 123.10
CA ASN A 63 69.22 19.58 122.50
C ASN A 63 68.41 20.59 121.66
N LEU A 64 68.15 21.78 122.20
CA LEU A 64 67.44 22.85 121.47
C LEU A 64 68.20 23.31 120.22
N ILE A 65 69.54 23.36 120.27
CA ILE A 65 70.37 23.66 119.08
C ILE A 65 70.20 22.57 118.02
N SER A 66 70.17 21.29 118.44
CA SER A 66 69.95 20.17 117.53
C SER A 66 68.55 20.22 116.90
N GLU A 67 67.51 20.43 117.70
CA GLU A 67 66.13 20.57 117.24
C GLU A 67 65.98 21.75 116.27
N LYS A 68 66.59 22.91 116.59
CA LYS A 68 66.59 24.08 115.70
C LYS A 68 67.24 23.76 114.35
N SER A 69 68.34 23.02 114.35
CA SER A 69 69.02 22.60 113.11
C SER A 69 68.14 21.65 112.28
N GLN A 70 67.48 20.69 112.92
CA GLN A 70 66.54 19.78 112.25
C GLN A 70 65.33 20.52 111.66
N LEU A 71 64.78 21.49 112.39
CA LEU A 71 63.68 22.33 111.91
C LEU A 71 64.12 23.20 110.73
N GLN A 72 65.34 23.74 110.76
CA GLN A 72 65.89 24.51 109.64
C GLN A 72 66.00 23.63 108.39
N GLY A 73 66.57 22.42 108.50
CA GLY A 73 66.66 21.51 107.36
C GLY A 73 65.28 21.09 106.81
N SER A 74 64.30 20.90 107.69
CA SER A 74 62.92 20.62 107.30
C SER A 74 62.28 21.81 106.58
N PHE A 75 62.52 23.03 107.07
CA PHE A 75 62.03 24.26 106.45
C PHE A 75 62.64 24.47 105.05
N ASP A 76 63.94 24.27 104.91
CA ASP A 76 64.63 24.40 103.62
C ASP A 76 64.10 23.38 102.60
N SER A 77 63.90 22.12 103.03
CA SER A 77 63.30 21.08 102.19
C SER A 77 61.86 21.41 101.78
N LEU A 78 61.05 21.94 102.70
CA LEU A 78 59.68 22.35 102.41
C LEU A 78 59.64 23.53 101.43
N ASN A 79 60.54 24.50 101.61
CA ASN A 79 60.66 25.64 100.71
C ASN A 79 61.06 25.21 99.30
N GLN A 80 61.99 24.26 99.16
CA GLN A 80 62.37 23.68 97.87
C GLN A 80 61.18 22.99 97.19
N LYS A 81 60.43 22.15 97.92
CA LYS A 81 59.21 21.49 97.41
C LYS A 81 58.14 22.50 97.00
N ASN A 82 58.01 23.61 97.73
CA ASN A 82 57.07 24.68 97.41
C ASN A 82 57.44 25.37 96.10
N GLN A 83 58.72 25.67 95.88
CA GLN A 83 59.21 26.25 94.62
C GLN A 83 58.98 25.30 93.43
N GLU A 84 59.25 24.00 93.61
CA GLU A 84 59.00 23.00 92.57
C GLU A 84 57.50 22.87 92.23
N THR A 85 56.64 22.88 93.26
CA THR A 85 55.19 22.87 93.08
C THR A 85 54.71 24.10 92.35
N GLN A 86 55.24 25.28 92.68
CA GLN A 86 54.89 26.53 92.00
C GLN A 86 55.28 26.50 90.51
N LYS A 87 56.47 25.96 90.19
CA LYS A 87 56.89 25.78 88.80
C LYS A 87 55.90 24.86 88.06
N ARG A 88 55.54 23.73 88.65
CA ARG A 88 54.59 22.78 88.06
C ARG A 88 53.19 23.38 87.87
N VAL A 89 52.73 24.22 88.78
CA VAL A 89 51.46 24.97 88.62
C VAL A 89 51.52 25.91 87.41
N ASN A 90 52.63 26.63 87.24
CA ASN A 90 52.80 27.54 86.10
C ASN A 90 52.88 26.78 84.76
N ASP A 91 53.58 25.64 84.74
CA ASP A 91 53.68 24.77 83.56
C ASP A 91 52.28 24.22 83.19
N LEU A 92 51.54 23.68 84.16
CA LEU A 92 50.18 23.18 83.94
C LEU A 92 49.19 24.27 83.51
N SER A 93 49.34 25.49 84.02
CA SER A 93 48.52 26.63 83.60
C SER A 93 48.79 27.00 82.13
N SER A 94 50.05 26.91 81.71
CA SER A 94 50.47 27.14 80.33
C SER A 94 49.93 26.06 79.40
N GLU A 95 50.05 24.79 79.78
CA GLU A 95 49.48 23.65 79.04
C GLU A 95 47.96 23.76 78.91
N LYS A 96 47.25 24.10 79.99
CA LYS A 96 45.79 24.32 79.99
C LYS A 96 45.40 25.39 78.97
N SER A 97 46.15 26.49 78.93
CA SER A 97 45.90 27.59 77.99
C SER A 97 46.13 27.17 76.53
N GLN A 98 47.16 26.37 76.27
CA GLN A 98 47.41 25.82 74.93
C GLN A 98 46.32 24.85 74.51
N LEU A 99 45.87 23.99 75.42
CA LEU A 99 44.81 23.02 75.13
C LEU A 99 43.48 23.73 74.86
N GLN A 100 43.18 24.80 75.59
CA GLN A 100 42.00 25.64 75.32
C GLN A 100 42.02 26.21 73.89
N ARG A 101 43.15 26.76 73.44
CA ARG A 101 43.27 27.29 72.07
C ARG A 101 43.06 26.20 71.01
N LYS A 102 43.60 25.00 71.23
CA LYS A 102 43.37 23.85 70.34
C LYS A 102 41.90 23.43 70.32
N TYR A 103 41.25 23.43 71.48
CA TYR A 103 39.82 23.12 71.59
C TYR A 103 38.96 24.14 70.84
N ASP A 104 39.22 25.43 71.02
CA ASP A 104 38.49 26.50 70.34
C ASP A 104 38.68 26.40 68.81
N SER A 105 39.92 26.17 68.35
CA SER A 105 40.20 25.96 66.93
C SER A 105 39.48 24.73 66.36
N LEU A 106 39.46 23.62 67.09
CA LEU A 106 38.76 22.41 66.67
C LEU A 106 37.25 22.65 66.56
N ASN A 107 36.68 23.41 67.49
CA ASN A 107 35.26 23.74 67.47
C ASN A 107 34.89 24.65 66.29
N GLN A 108 35.77 25.59 65.92
CA GLN A 108 35.59 26.39 64.70
C GLN A 108 35.63 25.52 63.44
N THR A 109 36.61 24.63 63.33
CA THR A 109 36.68 23.68 62.20
C THR A 109 35.45 22.79 62.13
N LYS A 110 34.92 22.33 63.27
CA LYS A 110 33.68 21.55 63.32
C LYS A 110 32.49 22.33 62.74
N LEU A 111 32.32 23.60 63.12
CA LEU A 111 31.23 24.44 62.62
C LEU A 111 31.32 24.65 61.10
N GLU A 112 32.52 24.85 60.55
CA GLU A 112 32.71 24.99 59.11
C GLU A 112 32.42 23.68 58.34
N LEU A 113 32.79 22.53 58.92
CA LEU A 113 32.43 21.23 58.36
C LEU A 113 30.91 21.01 58.38
N GLU A 114 30.22 21.39 59.46
CA GLU A 114 28.75 21.30 59.55
C GLU A 114 28.06 22.16 58.47
N LYS A 115 28.54 23.38 58.22
CA LYS A 115 28.05 24.23 57.12
C LYS A 115 28.28 23.58 55.76
N THR A 116 29.47 23.02 55.55
CA THR A 116 29.82 22.35 54.28
C THR A 116 28.91 21.14 54.03
N VAL A 117 28.67 20.31 55.06
CA VAL A 117 27.76 19.17 54.97
C VAL A 117 26.33 19.62 54.65
N SER A 118 25.86 20.72 55.26
CA SER A 118 24.54 21.28 54.97
C SER A 118 24.42 21.70 53.50
N ASN A 119 25.40 22.44 52.98
CA ASN A 119 25.44 22.88 51.58
C ASN A 119 25.47 21.69 50.61
N LEU A 120 26.35 20.71 50.85
CA LEU A 120 26.43 19.50 50.03
C LEU A 120 25.13 18.70 50.04
N THR A 121 24.40 18.69 51.16
CA THR A 121 23.09 18.04 51.26
C THR A 121 22.04 18.74 50.40
N LEU A 122 22.07 20.07 50.36
CA LEU A 122 21.19 20.87 49.49
C LEU A 122 21.51 20.64 48.02
N GLU A 123 22.79 20.70 47.63
CA GLU A 123 23.24 20.43 46.26
C GLU A 123 22.85 19.01 45.81
N LYS A 124 23.07 18.00 46.65
CA LYS A 124 22.65 16.62 46.38
C LYS A 124 21.15 16.54 46.12
N SER A 125 20.35 17.25 46.92
CA SER A 125 18.89 17.28 46.76
C SER A 125 18.45 17.96 45.46
N GLN A 126 19.16 19.00 45.02
CA GLN A 126 18.90 19.68 43.74
C GLN A 126 19.27 18.80 42.54
N LEU A 127 20.42 18.12 42.62
CA LEU A 127 20.86 17.16 41.61
C LEU A 127 19.87 15.99 41.48
N GLN A 128 19.37 15.48 42.61
CA GLN A 128 18.35 14.42 42.59
C GLN A 128 17.09 14.85 41.83
N ARG A 129 16.54 16.04 42.10
CA ARG A 129 15.36 16.54 41.37
C ARG A 129 15.62 16.71 39.87
N SER A 130 16.81 17.18 39.51
CA SER A 130 17.21 17.35 38.11
C SER A 130 17.30 16.00 37.40
N PHE A 131 17.87 15.00 38.09
CA PHE A 131 17.94 13.62 37.60
C PHE A 131 16.54 13.01 37.39
N ASP A 132 15.65 13.16 38.36
CA ASP A 132 14.28 12.63 38.27
C ASP A 132 13.51 13.25 37.09
N SER A 133 13.64 14.57 36.90
CA SER A 133 13.07 15.30 35.76
C SER A 133 13.64 14.81 34.41
N LEU A 134 14.95 14.60 34.32
CA LEU A 134 15.59 14.07 33.10
C LEU A 134 15.13 12.64 32.81
N SER A 135 15.02 11.80 33.84
CA SER A 135 14.51 10.44 33.73
C SER A 135 13.09 10.41 33.17
N GLN A 136 12.20 11.29 33.68
CA GLN A 136 10.84 11.42 33.18
C GLN A 136 10.79 11.86 31.70
N LYS A 137 11.56 12.88 31.33
CA LYS A 137 11.67 13.34 29.93
C LYS A 137 12.19 12.24 29.00
N ASN A 138 13.12 11.43 29.48
CA ASN A 138 13.65 10.31 28.72
C ASN A 138 12.57 9.23 28.46
N GLN A 139 11.79 8.88 29.48
CA GLN A 139 10.66 7.96 29.33
C GLN A 139 9.60 8.48 28.34
N GLU A 140 9.29 9.78 28.38
CA GLU A 140 8.35 10.40 27.45
C GLU A 140 8.88 10.40 26.00
N SER A 141 10.18 10.68 25.84
CA SER A 141 10.86 10.62 24.54
C SER A 141 10.84 9.20 23.97
N GLN A 142 11.07 8.18 24.81
CA GLN A 142 10.97 6.78 24.40
C GLN A 142 9.56 6.40 23.93
N LYS A 143 8.51 6.85 24.64
CA LYS A 143 7.11 6.64 24.21
C LYS A 143 6.86 7.28 22.84
N ARG A 144 7.35 8.50 22.62
CA ARG A 144 7.20 9.21 21.34
C ARG A 144 7.93 8.49 20.20
N VAL A 145 9.13 7.98 20.45
CA VAL A 145 9.88 7.16 19.47
C VAL A 145 9.08 5.92 19.09
N ASN A 146 8.57 5.17 20.08
CA ASN A 146 7.78 3.95 19.81
C ASN A 146 6.52 4.25 18.99
N ASN A 147 5.82 5.35 19.27
CA ASN A 147 4.66 5.78 18.50
C ASN A 147 5.03 6.11 17.05
N LEU A 148 6.09 6.90 16.84
CA LEU A 148 6.58 7.26 15.50
C LEU A 148 7.02 6.03 14.70
N THR A 149 7.65 5.04 15.35
CA THR A 149 8.00 3.77 14.71
C THR A 149 6.76 3.00 14.23
N SER A 150 5.68 3.01 15.02
CA SER A 150 4.41 2.38 14.65
C SER A 150 3.75 3.09 13.46
N GLU A 151 3.69 4.43 13.51
CA GLU A 151 3.16 5.25 12.41
C GLU A 151 3.94 5.05 11.11
N TYR A 152 5.28 5.01 11.19
CA TYR A 152 6.13 4.76 10.03
C TYR A 152 5.85 3.38 9.40
N SER A 153 5.71 2.35 10.24
CA SER A 153 5.37 1.00 9.79
C SER A 153 3.99 0.94 9.12
N GLN A 154 3.02 1.71 9.61
CA GLN A 154 1.71 1.83 8.96
C GLN A 154 1.80 2.56 7.63
N LEU A 155 2.56 3.65 7.55
CA LEU A 155 2.75 4.40 6.31
C LEU A 155 3.43 3.54 5.24
N GLN A 156 4.42 2.74 5.64
CA GLN A 156 5.07 1.79 4.75
C GLN A 156 4.09 0.77 4.14
N ARG A 157 3.21 0.16 4.96
CA ARG A 157 2.17 -0.75 4.48
C ARG A 157 1.20 -0.06 3.50
N ASN A 158 0.82 1.19 3.79
CA ASN A 158 -0.05 1.97 2.91
C ASN A 158 0.63 2.24 1.56
N PHE A 159 1.92 2.56 1.57
CA PHE A 159 2.69 2.78 0.36
C PHE A 159 2.80 1.50 -0.49
N GLU A 160 3.08 0.36 0.14
CA GLU A 160 3.11 -0.95 -0.54
C GLU A 160 1.76 -1.28 -1.19
N SER A 161 0.64 -1.05 -0.48
CA SER A 161 -0.70 -1.26 -1.03
C SER A 161 -1.00 -0.32 -2.21
N LEU A 162 -0.61 0.95 -2.12
CA LEU A 162 -0.81 1.91 -3.19
C LEU A 162 0.01 1.54 -4.43
N SER A 163 1.25 1.10 -4.23
CA SER A 163 2.13 0.61 -5.30
C SER A 163 1.50 -0.58 -6.05
N GLN A 164 0.95 -1.54 -5.32
CA GLN A 164 0.23 -2.69 -5.92
C GLN A 164 -0.99 -2.24 -6.74
N LYS A 165 -1.82 -1.33 -6.21
CA LYS A 165 -2.96 -0.77 -6.95
C LYS A 165 -2.54 -0.01 -8.20
N ASN A 166 -1.39 0.66 -8.16
CA ASN A 166 -0.85 1.36 -9.33
C ASN A 166 -0.43 0.36 -10.41
N GLN A 167 0.29 -0.70 -10.05
CA GLN A 167 0.65 -1.78 -10.98
C GLN A 167 -0.58 -2.46 -11.61
N GLU A 168 -1.64 -2.66 -10.83
CA GLU A 168 -2.90 -3.21 -11.35
C GLU A 168 -3.58 -2.24 -12.34
N SER A 169 -3.56 -0.95 -12.02
CA SER A 169 -4.09 0.09 -12.92
C SER A 169 -3.31 0.17 -14.22
N GLU A 170 -1.99 0.07 -14.18
CA GLU A 170 -1.13 0.00 -15.37
C GLU A 170 -1.46 -1.22 -16.25
N LYS A 171 -1.65 -2.40 -15.65
CA LYS A 171 -2.10 -3.60 -16.37
C LYS A 171 -3.44 -3.36 -17.06
N ARG A 172 -4.42 -2.79 -16.35
CA ARG A 172 -5.74 -2.47 -16.93
C ARG A 172 -5.65 -1.47 -18.08
N VAL A 173 -4.78 -0.47 -17.99
CA VAL A 173 -4.55 0.49 -19.08
C VAL A 173 -3.99 -0.21 -20.31
N ASN A 174 -3.02 -1.11 -20.15
CA ASN A 174 -2.45 -1.89 -21.25
C ASN A 174 -3.50 -2.80 -21.90
N ASP A 175 -4.33 -3.47 -21.11
CA ASP A 175 -5.43 -4.30 -21.61
C ASP A 175 -6.48 -3.48 -22.37
N LEU A 176 -6.81 -2.29 -21.88
CA LEU A 176 -7.73 -1.40 -22.58
C LEU A 176 -7.13 -0.87 -23.89
N SER A 177 -5.83 -0.58 -23.91
CA SER A 177 -5.11 -0.17 -25.12
C SER A 177 -5.11 -1.26 -26.19
N SER A 178 -4.89 -2.51 -25.79
CA SER A 178 -4.94 -3.66 -26.73
C SER A 178 -6.36 -3.87 -27.28
N LYS A 179 -7.38 -3.81 -26.42
CA LYS A 179 -8.80 -3.86 -26.85
C LYS A 179 -9.17 -2.73 -27.79
N LYS A 180 -8.73 -1.49 -27.51
CA LYS A 180 -8.93 -0.34 -28.38
C LYS A 180 -8.33 -0.58 -29.76
N THR A 181 -7.11 -1.10 -29.82
CA THR A 181 -6.42 -1.43 -31.07
C THR A 181 -7.18 -2.49 -31.87
N GLN A 182 -7.71 -3.53 -31.19
CA GLN A 182 -8.51 -4.56 -31.85
C GLN A 182 -9.84 -4.02 -32.38
N LEU A 183 -10.53 -3.18 -31.60
CA LEU A 183 -11.76 -2.53 -32.05
C LEU A 183 -11.51 -1.63 -33.27
N GLN A 184 -10.38 -0.92 -33.29
CA GLN A 184 -10.00 -0.12 -34.46
C GLN A 184 -9.84 -0.98 -35.72
N LYS A 185 -9.14 -2.13 -35.63
CA LYS A 185 -9.02 -3.07 -36.75
C LYS A 185 -10.39 -3.56 -37.25
N ASN A 186 -11.31 -3.85 -36.33
CA ASN A 186 -12.65 -4.29 -36.69
C ASN A 186 -13.42 -3.17 -37.42
N VAL A 187 -13.33 -1.92 -36.94
CA VAL A 187 -13.94 -0.75 -37.59
C VAL A 187 -13.39 -0.58 -39.01
N ASP A 188 -12.07 -0.68 -39.19
CA ASP A 188 -11.44 -0.55 -40.51
C ASP A 188 -11.90 -1.67 -41.46
N SER A 189 -12.01 -2.90 -40.96
CA SER A 189 -12.54 -4.05 -41.72
C SER A 189 -14.00 -3.84 -42.12
N PHE A 190 -14.86 -3.37 -41.21
CA PHE A 190 -16.26 -3.07 -41.54
C PHE A 190 -16.37 -1.95 -42.57
N LYS A 191 -15.52 -0.92 -42.49
CA LYS A 191 -15.47 0.15 -43.48
C LYS A 191 -15.12 -0.38 -44.88
N GLN A 192 -14.15 -1.29 -44.99
CA GLN A 192 -13.81 -1.94 -46.27
C GLN A 192 -14.97 -2.76 -46.82
N LYS A 193 -15.62 -3.57 -45.99
CA LYS A 193 -16.81 -4.34 -46.41
C LYS A 193 -17.95 -3.44 -46.87
N ASN A 194 -18.16 -2.30 -46.21
CA ASN A 194 -19.20 -1.37 -46.60
C ASN A 194 -18.91 -0.75 -47.98
N GLN A 195 -17.65 -0.38 -48.24
CA GLN A 195 -17.22 0.09 -49.56
C GLN A 195 -17.40 -0.98 -50.65
N GLU A 196 -17.15 -2.25 -50.33
CA GLU A 196 -17.37 -3.37 -51.26
C GLU A 196 -18.88 -3.56 -51.55
N LEU A 197 -19.72 -3.50 -50.52
CA LEU A 197 -21.16 -3.55 -50.66
C LEU A 197 -21.70 -2.37 -51.50
N GLU A 198 -21.22 -1.15 -51.26
CA GLU A 198 -21.57 0.03 -52.06
C GLU A 198 -21.23 -0.17 -53.54
N LYS A 199 -20.04 -0.70 -53.87
CA LYS A 199 -19.66 -1.03 -55.25
C LYS A 199 -20.61 -2.04 -55.87
N ARG A 200 -20.97 -3.10 -55.13
CA ARG A 200 -21.87 -4.15 -55.61
C ARG A 200 -23.30 -3.65 -55.82
N VAL A 201 -23.79 -2.77 -54.94
CA VAL A 201 -25.08 -2.10 -55.12
C VAL A 201 -25.08 -1.25 -56.39
N ASN A 202 -24.01 -0.48 -56.63
CA ASN A 202 -23.89 0.33 -57.85
C ASN A 202 -23.84 -0.54 -59.12
N GLN A 203 -23.10 -1.65 -59.08
CA GLN A 203 -23.06 -2.62 -60.17
C GLN A 203 -24.44 -3.22 -60.45
N LEU A 204 -25.13 -3.72 -59.42
CA LEU A 204 -26.48 -4.29 -59.57
C LEU A 204 -27.49 -3.26 -60.09
N SER A 205 -27.35 -1.99 -59.69
CA SER A 205 -28.17 -0.89 -60.21
C SER A 205 -27.93 -0.68 -61.72
N SER A 206 -26.67 -0.75 -62.16
CA SER A 206 -26.32 -0.68 -63.58
C SER A 206 -26.87 -1.87 -64.37
N GLU A 207 -26.68 -3.10 -63.87
CA GLU A 207 -27.21 -4.32 -64.49
C GLU A 207 -28.74 -4.28 -64.59
N LYS A 208 -29.44 -3.82 -63.54
CA LYS A 208 -30.89 -3.59 -63.55
C LYS A 208 -31.29 -2.59 -64.63
N GLY A 209 -30.54 -1.49 -64.78
CA GLY A 209 -30.75 -0.49 -65.83
C GLY A 209 -30.61 -1.08 -67.24
N GLN A 210 -29.56 -1.88 -67.47
CA GLN A 210 -29.34 -2.58 -68.73
C GLN A 210 -30.47 -3.57 -69.04
N LEU A 211 -30.87 -4.37 -68.05
CA LEU A 211 -31.94 -5.35 -68.21
C LEU A 211 -33.27 -4.68 -68.54
N LYS A 212 -33.55 -3.54 -67.90
CA LYS A 212 -34.72 -2.70 -68.23
C LYS A 212 -34.67 -2.21 -69.67
N GLY A 213 -33.52 -1.70 -70.13
CA GLY A 213 -33.33 -1.29 -71.52
C GLY A 213 -33.59 -2.42 -72.52
N SER A 214 -33.02 -3.60 -72.28
CA SER A 214 -33.27 -4.80 -73.10
C SER A 214 -34.74 -5.22 -73.11
N PHE A 215 -35.42 -5.14 -71.96
CA PHE A 215 -36.85 -5.43 -71.85
C PHE A 215 -37.68 -4.43 -72.65
N ASP A 216 -37.37 -3.13 -72.57
CA ASP A 216 -38.05 -2.10 -73.34
C ASP A 216 -37.86 -2.33 -74.86
N SER A 217 -36.64 -2.68 -75.30
CA SER A 217 -36.38 -3.06 -76.69
C SER A 217 -37.15 -4.31 -77.13
N LEU A 218 -37.20 -5.35 -76.31
CA LEU A 218 -37.97 -6.57 -76.59
C LEU A 218 -39.47 -6.27 -76.67
N ASN A 219 -39.97 -5.37 -75.83
CA ASN A 219 -41.37 -4.95 -75.89
C ASN A 219 -41.66 -4.14 -77.17
N GLN A 220 -40.73 -3.31 -77.63
CA GLN A 220 -40.86 -2.63 -78.93
C GLN A 220 -40.88 -3.61 -80.10
N THR A 221 -39.98 -4.60 -80.14
CA THR A 221 -39.99 -5.61 -81.19
C THR A 221 -41.26 -6.47 -81.15
N LYS A 222 -41.77 -6.79 -79.96
CA LYS A 222 -43.08 -7.44 -79.79
C LYS A 222 -44.21 -6.60 -80.42
N LEU A 223 -44.29 -5.31 -80.11
CA LEU A 223 -45.31 -4.42 -80.69
C LEU A 223 -45.20 -4.34 -82.22
N GLU A 224 -43.98 -4.33 -82.76
CA GLU A 224 -43.74 -4.34 -84.19
C GLU A 224 -44.15 -5.66 -84.85
N LEU A 225 -43.86 -6.79 -84.20
CA LEU A 225 -44.33 -8.11 -84.63
C LEU A 225 -45.86 -8.23 -84.58
N GLU A 226 -46.51 -7.71 -83.53
CA GLU A 226 -47.97 -7.64 -83.44
C GLU A 226 -48.56 -6.85 -84.61
N LYS A 227 -47.99 -5.68 -84.94
CA LYS A 227 -48.38 -4.91 -86.15
C LYS A 227 -48.22 -5.74 -87.42
N ARG A 228 -47.09 -6.42 -87.62
CA ARG A 228 -46.88 -7.29 -88.78
C ARG A 228 -47.89 -8.42 -88.86
N VAL A 229 -48.21 -9.07 -87.73
CA VAL A 229 -49.23 -10.12 -87.66
C VAL A 229 -50.60 -9.57 -88.06
N THR A 230 -51.00 -8.39 -87.58
CA THR A 230 -52.28 -7.78 -88.00
C THR A 230 -52.31 -7.46 -89.49
N SER A 231 -51.21 -6.91 -90.04
CA SER A 231 -51.07 -6.63 -91.47
C SER A 231 -51.16 -7.91 -92.30
N LEU A 232 -50.38 -8.95 -91.97
CA LEU A 232 -50.42 -10.24 -92.66
C LEU A 232 -51.79 -10.93 -92.55
N THR A 233 -52.47 -10.77 -91.41
CA THR A 233 -53.84 -11.27 -91.24
C THR A 233 -54.80 -10.54 -92.18
N SER A 234 -54.64 -9.22 -92.35
CA SER A 234 -55.43 -8.44 -93.30
C SER A 234 -55.16 -8.83 -94.75
N GLU A 235 -53.90 -9.04 -95.13
CA GLU A 235 -53.49 -9.48 -96.46
C GLU A 235 -54.00 -10.90 -96.75
N LYS A 236 -53.87 -11.83 -95.80
CA LYS A 236 -54.46 -13.17 -95.88
C LYS A 236 -55.97 -13.09 -96.10
N SER A 237 -56.65 -12.19 -95.39
CA SER A 237 -58.10 -12.00 -95.54
C SER A 237 -58.46 -11.43 -96.91
N GLN A 238 -57.63 -10.57 -97.51
CA GLN A 238 -57.81 -10.06 -98.86
C GLN A 238 -57.56 -11.15 -99.91
N LEU A 239 -56.47 -11.91 -99.78
CA LEU A 239 -56.16 -13.05 -100.63
C LEU A 239 -57.26 -14.11 -100.59
N GLN A 240 -57.78 -14.41 -99.39
CA GLN A 240 -58.91 -15.33 -99.22
C GLN A 240 -60.14 -14.85 -100.02
N ARG A 241 -60.51 -13.57 -99.92
CA ARG A 241 -61.62 -13.00 -100.72
C ARG A 241 -61.35 -13.11 -102.23
N SER A 242 -60.12 -12.83 -102.67
CA SER A 242 -59.73 -12.95 -104.07
C SER A 242 -59.85 -14.39 -104.56
N PHE A 243 -59.36 -15.35 -103.76
CA PHE A 243 -59.46 -16.77 -104.04
C PHE A 243 -60.92 -17.24 -104.12
N ASP A 244 -61.75 -16.84 -103.18
CA ASP A 244 -63.18 -17.16 -103.18
C ASP A 244 -63.88 -16.56 -104.42
N SER A 245 -63.54 -15.33 -104.81
CA SER A 245 -64.03 -14.70 -106.05
C SER A 245 -63.59 -15.45 -107.31
N LEU A 246 -62.32 -15.85 -107.40
CA LEU A 246 -61.78 -16.65 -108.52
C LEU A 246 -62.48 -18.01 -108.61
N ARG A 247 -62.69 -18.66 -107.46
CA ARG A 247 -63.44 -19.91 -107.37
C ARG A 247 -64.87 -19.74 -107.91
N GLN A 248 -65.57 -18.68 -107.52
CA GLN A 248 -66.91 -18.37 -108.03
C GLN A 248 -66.92 -18.15 -109.55
N LYS A 249 -65.96 -17.37 -110.08
CA LYS A 249 -65.83 -17.19 -111.54
C LYS A 249 -65.55 -18.50 -112.27
N ASN A 250 -64.77 -19.39 -111.68
CA ASN A 250 -64.49 -20.70 -112.29
C ASN A 250 -65.77 -21.56 -112.35
N LEU A 251 -66.55 -21.59 -111.27
CA LEU A 251 -67.89 -22.21 -111.24
C LEU A 251 -68.82 -21.61 -112.31
N GLU A 252 -68.83 -20.29 -112.48
CA GLU A 252 -69.61 -19.64 -113.54
C GLU A 252 -69.16 -20.06 -114.94
N LEU A 253 -67.85 -20.13 -115.19
CA LEU A 253 -67.27 -20.53 -116.48
C LEU A 253 -67.57 -22.00 -116.80
N GLU A 254 -67.42 -22.90 -115.83
CA GLU A 254 -67.80 -24.31 -115.96
C GLU A 254 -69.29 -24.45 -116.32
N THR A 255 -70.15 -23.68 -115.66
CA THR A 255 -71.60 -23.66 -115.93
C THR A 255 -71.91 -23.14 -117.33
N LYS A 256 -71.26 -22.04 -117.77
CA LYS A 256 -71.44 -21.48 -119.12
C LYS A 256 -70.98 -22.44 -120.20
N LEU A 257 -69.83 -23.09 -120.00
CA LEU A 257 -69.28 -24.08 -120.92
C LEU A 257 -70.27 -25.22 -121.12
N ARG A 258 -70.85 -25.74 -120.03
CA ARG A 258 -71.88 -26.80 -120.09
C ARG A 258 -73.10 -26.38 -120.92
N LYS A 259 -73.65 -25.19 -120.71
CA LYS A 259 -74.82 -24.67 -121.46
C LYS A 259 -74.56 -24.50 -122.95
N LEU A 260 -73.34 -24.13 -123.34
CA LEU A 260 -72.97 -23.95 -124.75
C LEU A 260 -73.01 -25.26 -125.53
N PHE A 261 -72.46 -26.33 -124.97
CA PHE A 261 -72.45 -27.62 -125.63
C PHE A 261 -73.80 -28.37 -125.57
N GLU A 262 -74.63 -28.15 -124.54
CA GLU A 262 -76.01 -28.68 -124.48
C GLU A 262 -76.92 -28.09 -125.59
N LYS A 263 -76.59 -26.92 -126.13
CA LYS A 263 -77.37 -26.27 -127.19
C LYS A 263 -77.08 -26.82 -128.59
N ASP A 264 -75.83 -27.22 -128.84
CA ASP A 264 -75.35 -27.56 -130.20
C ASP A 264 -75.29 -29.09 -130.46
N LEU A 265 -75.62 -29.90 -129.46
CA LEU A 265 -75.60 -31.36 -129.52
C LEU A 265 -76.87 -31.92 -128.89
N PHE A 266 -77.56 -32.77 -129.63
CA PHE A 266 -78.57 -33.67 -129.08
C PHE A 266 -78.20 -35.09 -129.48
N TRP A 267 -78.67 -36.06 -128.72
CA TRP A 267 -78.51 -37.48 -129.04
C TRP A 267 -79.89 -38.15 -129.03
N SER A 268 -80.03 -39.20 -129.84
CA SER A 268 -81.20 -40.07 -129.75
C SER A 268 -81.08 -40.95 -128.51
N SER A 269 -82.19 -41.22 -127.83
CA SER A 269 -82.29 -42.27 -126.82
C SER A 269 -82.65 -43.63 -127.41
N GLU A 270 -82.91 -43.71 -128.71
CA GLU A 270 -83.30 -44.94 -129.39
C GLU A 270 -82.11 -45.57 -130.10
N ALA A 271 -81.91 -46.87 -129.88
CA ALA A 271 -80.87 -47.64 -130.52
C ALA A 271 -81.24 -47.89 -131.98
N MET A 272 -80.61 -47.14 -132.87
CA MET A 272 -80.78 -47.23 -134.31
C MET A 272 -79.47 -47.71 -134.95
N ASN A 273 -79.51 -48.18 -136.20
CA ASN A 273 -78.28 -48.36 -136.96
C ASN A 273 -77.73 -46.97 -137.38
N TRP A 274 -76.48 -46.90 -137.87
CA TRP A 274 -75.84 -45.63 -138.19
C TRP A 274 -76.61 -44.80 -139.22
N SER A 275 -77.16 -45.46 -140.25
CA SER A 275 -77.88 -44.79 -141.33
C SER A 275 -79.17 -44.15 -140.81
N ASP A 276 -79.95 -44.91 -140.03
CA ASP A 276 -81.15 -44.43 -139.38
C ASP A 276 -80.83 -43.35 -138.33
N SER A 277 -79.72 -43.48 -137.60
CA SER A 277 -79.26 -42.46 -136.63
C SER A 277 -78.89 -41.15 -137.32
N ARG A 278 -78.23 -41.22 -138.48
CA ARG A 278 -77.92 -40.05 -139.30
C ARG A 278 -79.17 -39.40 -139.85
N GLN A 279 -80.11 -40.22 -140.34
CA GLN A 279 -81.39 -39.71 -140.80
C GLN A 279 -82.16 -39.05 -139.65
N TYR A 280 -82.18 -39.67 -138.47
CA TYR A 280 -82.80 -39.11 -137.26
C TYR A 280 -82.23 -37.72 -136.89
N CYS A 281 -80.91 -37.55 -136.98
CA CYS A 281 -80.26 -36.26 -136.78
C CYS A 281 -80.66 -35.26 -137.87
N ARG A 282 -80.68 -35.68 -139.14
CA ARG A 282 -81.04 -34.85 -140.31
C ARG A 282 -82.50 -34.42 -140.34
N ASP A 283 -83.41 -35.29 -139.93
CA ASP A 283 -84.83 -34.98 -139.79
C ASP A 283 -85.07 -33.88 -138.75
N ARG A 284 -84.12 -33.69 -137.83
CA ARG A 284 -84.12 -32.63 -136.81
C ARG A 284 -83.19 -31.47 -137.14
N GLY A 285 -82.77 -31.37 -138.41
CA GLY A 285 -81.96 -30.27 -138.91
C GLY A 285 -80.49 -30.30 -138.48
N ALA A 286 -79.99 -31.45 -138.00
CA ALA A 286 -78.58 -31.66 -137.65
C ALA A 286 -77.96 -32.79 -138.48
N ASP A 287 -76.73 -33.17 -138.19
CA ASP A 287 -76.11 -34.37 -138.74
C ASP A 287 -75.37 -35.08 -137.59
N LEU A 288 -74.99 -36.34 -137.76
CA LEU A 288 -74.23 -37.03 -136.72
C LEU A 288 -72.94 -36.27 -136.40
N VAL A 289 -72.59 -36.23 -135.12
CA VAL A 289 -71.52 -35.33 -134.66
C VAL A 289 -70.17 -35.65 -135.30
N THR A 290 -69.57 -34.63 -135.91
CA THR A 290 -68.16 -34.65 -136.32
C THR A 290 -67.27 -34.12 -135.20
N ILE A 291 -66.31 -34.93 -134.78
CA ILE A 291 -65.40 -34.62 -133.67
C ILE A 291 -64.01 -34.32 -134.24
N LYS A 292 -63.62 -33.04 -134.24
CA LYS A 292 -62.34 -32.55 -134.82
C LYS A 292 -61.39 -31.91 -133.80
N SER A 293 -61.73 -31.90 -132.50
CA SER A 293 -60.89 -31.30 -131.46
C SER A 293 -60.89 -32.14 -130.18
N LYS A 294 -59.72 -32.25 -129.55
CA LYS A 294 -59.56 -32.90 -128.23
C LYS A 294 -60.46 -32.30 -127.15
N VAL A 295 -60.79 -31.01 -127.22
CA VAL A 295 -61.74 -30.35 -126.29
C VAL A 295 -63.15 -30.90 -126.50
N LYS A 296 -63.61 -30.93 -127.76
CA LYS A 296 -64.93 -31.47 -128.12
C LYS A 296 -65.02 -32.96 -127.82
N GLN A 297 -63.94 -33.72 -128.06
CA GLN A 297 -63.86 -35.13 -127.70
C GLN A 297 -63.91 -35.35 -126.19
N LYS A 298 -63.10 -34.63 -125.40
CA LYS A 298 -63.10 -34.75 -123.93
C LYS A 298 -64.46 -34.39 -123.36
N PHE A 299 -65.07 -33.31 -123.85
CA PHE A 299 -66.41 -32.90 -123.43
C PHE A 299 -67.46 -33.97 -123.77
N ILE A 300 -67.52 -34.43 -125.03
CA ILE A 300 -68.47 -35.49 -125.42
C ILE A 300 -68.22 -36.75 -124.57
N SER A 301 -66.96 -37.15 -124.36
CA SER A 301 -66.62 -38.31 -123.54
C SER A 301 -66.95 -38.16 -122.06
N SER A 302 -67.03 -36.94 -121.51
CA SER A 302 -67.39 -36.74 -120.10
C SER A 302 -68.90 -36.84 -119.84
N PHE A 303 -69.74 -36.77 -120.88
CA PHE A 303 -71.20 -36.84 -120.76
C PHE A 303 -71.84 -38.03 -121.48
N VAL A 304 -71.20 -38.60 -122.50
CA VAL A 304 -71.64 -39.82 -123.18
C VAL A 304 -71.16 -41.03 -122.38
N LYS A 305 -72.08 -41.67 -121.66
CA LYS A 305 -71.81 -42.88 -120.86
C LYS A 305 -72.14 -44.19 -121.60
N GLU A 306 -72.79 -44.09 -122.75
CA GLU A 306 -73.31 -45.21 -123.53
C GLU A 306 -72.79 -45.16 -124.98
N ILE A 307 -72.85 -46.28 -125.70
CA ILE A 307 -72.37 -46.35 -127.10
C ILE A 307 -73.35 -45.58 -127.99
N VAL A 308 -72.87 -44.51 -128.61
CA VAL A 308 -73.65 -43.69 -129.56
C VAL A 308 -73.00 -43.74 -130.94
N TRP A 309 -73.83 -43.71 -131.99
CA TRP A 309 -73.33 -43.49 -133.33
C TRP A 309 -72.87 -42.04 -133.49
N ILE A 310 -71.69 -41.86 -134.06
CA ILE A 310 -71.12 -40.56 -134.41
C ILE A 310 -70.96 -40.46 -135.92
N GLY A 311 -70.67 -39.27 -136.44
CA GLY A 311 -70.70 -39.04 -137.88
C GLY A 311 -69.60 -39.71 -138.70
N LEU A 312 -68.81 -40.60 -138.12
CA LEU A 312 -67.77 -41.33 -138.82
C LEU A 312 -68.32 -42.66 -139.34
N SER A 313 -68.20 -42.90 -140.65
CA SER A 313 -68.59 -44.17 -141.27
C SER A 313 -67.79 -44.43 -142.53
N ASP A 314 -67.77 -45.68 -142.99
CA ASP A 314 -67.21 -46.12 -144.25
C ASP A 314 -68.27 -46.66 -145.23
N ILE A 315 -69.55 -46.34 -144.99
CA ILE A 315 -70.70 -46.86 -145.77
C ILE A 315 -70.60 -46.54 -147.27
N GLU A 316 -70.05 -45.39 -147.67
CA GLU A 316 -69.93 -45.01 -149.09
C GLU A 316 -68.82 -45.78 -149.82
N ASN A 317 -67.76 -46.16 -149.12
CA ASN A 317 -66.64 -46.87 -149.69
C ASN A 317 -65.98 -47.68 -148.58
N GLU A 318 -66.35 -48.96 -148.53
CA GLU A 318 -65.96 -49.86 -147.47
C GLU A 318 -64.43 -49.84 -147.28
N GLY A 319 -63.98 -49.64 -146.03
CA GLY A 319 -62.57 -49.46 -145.70
C GLY A 319 -62.03 -48.02 -145.78
N LYS A 320 -62.82 -47.03 -146.23
CA LYS A 320 -62.47 -45.59 -146.17
C LYS A 320 -63.43 -44.81 -145.28
N MET A 321 -63.06 -44.69 -144.01
CA MET A 321 -63.79 -43.89 -143.02
C MET A 321 -63.82 -42.41 -143.40
N LYS A 322 -65.04 -41.88 -143.53
CA LYS A 322 -65.36 -40.48 -143.77
C LYS A 322 -66.33 -39.96 -142.74
N TRP A 323 -66.17 -38.70 -142.38
CA TRP A 323 -67.16 -37.98 -141.60
C TRP A 323 -68.36 -37.61 -142.46
N VAL A 324 -69.51 -37.40 -141.84
CA VAL A 324 -70.75 -36.97 -142.51
C VAL A 324 -70.64 -35.65 -143.26
N ASP A 325 -69.60 -34.85 -143.00
CA ASP A 325 -69.28 -33.61 -143.73
C ASP A 325 -68.33 -33.85 -144.92
N ASN A 326 -68.18 -35.10 -145.36
CA ASN A 326 -67.29 -35.59 -146.43
C ASN A 326 -65.79 -35.41 -146.16
N SER A 327 -65.37 -34.99 -144.97
CA SER A 327 -63.95 -34.98 -144.62
C SER A 327 -63.43 -36.38 -144.31
N SER A 328 -62.25 -36.71 -144.82
CA SER A 328 -61.58 -37.98 -144.50
C SER A 328 -61.20 -38.03 -143.03
N LEU A 329 -61.17 -39.25 -142.46
CA LEU A 329 -60.57 -39.46 -141.16
C LEU A 329 -59.05 -39.23 -141.24
N ASN A 330 -58.62 -38.01 -140.95
CA ASN A 330 -57.20 -37.74 -140.73
C ASN A 330 -56.83 -38.38 -139.39
N GLN A 331 -55.93 -39.36 -139.41
CA GLN A 331 -55.33 -39.87 -138.18
C GLN A 331 -54.49 -38.75 -137.55
N GLY A 332 -55.00 -38.15 -136.47
CA GLY A 332 -54.36 -37.06 -135.73
C GLY A 332 -54.66 -37.14 -134.25
#